data_AF-A0A2D9ZYN3-F1
#
_entry.id   AF-A0A2D9ZYN3-F1
#
_cell.length_a   1.000
_cell.length_b   1.000
_cell.length_c   1.000
_cell.angle_alpha   90.00
_cell.angle_beta   90.00
_cell.angle_gamma   90.00
#
_symmetry.space_group_name_H-M   'P 1'
#
loop_
_entity.id
_entity.type
_entity.pdbx_description
1 polymer ?
#
loop_
_entity_poly.entity_id
_entity_poly.type
_entity_poly.pdbx_seq_one_letter_code
_entity_poly.pdbx_strand_id
1 'polypeptide(L)'
;MNNRTRYYLDLLSESQQRLVKAEAQEAGTISEDILHQFSSLIDQLTEHRDTAYESGQDLLALIGTHHPQLIPVIDRGLFWFFGGECLHYLTDEEIERFQHMEDAAAQHEAEGEEYDYRAASRSLHVDRH
;
A
#
# COMPACT_ATOMS: atom_id res chain seq x y z
N MET A 1 14.42 -9.73 -3.34
CA MET A 1 13.46 -8.66 -3.00
C MET A 1 13.76 -7.43 -3.86
N ASN A 2 12.83 -7.04 -4.73
CA ASN A 2 13.00 -5.90 -5.64
C ASN A 2 12.80 -4.57 -4.90
N ASN A 3 13.40 -3.48 -5.40
CA ASN A 3 13.25 -2.14 -4.81
C ASN A 3 11.78 -1.71 -4.71
N ARG A 4 10.97 -2.08 -5.72
CA ARG A 4 9.51 -1.92 -5.70
C ARG A 4 8.86 -2.61 -4.50
N THR A 5 9.08 -3.91 -4.33
CA THR A 5 8.48 -4.70 -3.24
C THR A 5 8.92 -4.17 -1.87
N ARG A 6 10.19 -3.80 -1.70
CA ARG A 6 10.68 -3.23 -0.45
C ARG A 6 9.96 -1.93 -0.10
N TYR A 7 9.80 -1.03 -1.07
CA TYR A 7 9.07 0.22 -0.87
C TYR A 7 7.62 0.00 -0.43
N TYR A 8 6.88 -0.90 -1.07
CA TYR A 8 5.49 -1.17 -0.68
C TYR A 8 5.37 -1.92 0.64
N LEU A 9 6.35 -2.76 0.99
CA LEU A 9 6.44 -3.38 2.31
C LEU A 9 6.63 -2.33 3.42
N ASP A 10 7.46 -1.32 3.17
CA ASP A 10 7.63 -0.19 4.09
C ASP A 10 6.30 0.58 4.26
N LEU A 11 5.60 0.89 3.16
CA LEU A 11 4.28 1.54 3.21
C LEU A 11 3.24 0.72 3.99
N LEU A 12 3.26 -0.60 3.82
CA LEU A 12 2.35 -1.50 4.52
C LEU A 12 2.63 -1.50 6.02
N SER A 13 3.91 -1.55 6.39
CA SER A 13 4.37 -1.48 7.78
C SER A 13 4.03 -0.13 8.43
N GLU A 14 4.26 0.98 7.72
CA GLU A 14 3.89 2.33 8.17
C GLU A 14 2.35 2.46 8.34
N SER A 15 1.56 1.83 7.47
CA SER A 15 0.09 1.81 7.58
C SER A 15 -0.39 1.00 8.78
N GLN A 16 0.17 -0.21 8.99
CA GLN A 16 -0.11 -1.03 10.17
C GLN A 16 0.24 -0.30 11.47
N GLN A 17 1.42 0.34 11.54
CA GLN A 17 1.82 1.12 12.72
C GLN A 17 0.86 2.26 13.05
N ARG A 18 0.34 2.95 12.02
CA ARG A 18 -0.70 3.99 12.20
C ARG A 18 -1.98 3.41 12.76
N LEU A 19 -2.42 2.25 12.25
CA LEU A 19 -3.61 1.55 12.74
C LEU A 19 -3.44 1.09 14.20
N VAL A 20 -2.33 0.42 14.53
CA VAL A 20 -2.03 0.00 15.92
C VAL A 20 -2.00 1.19 16.87
N LYS A 21 -1.41 2.32 16.44
CA LYS A 21 -1.36 3.53 17.26
C LYS A 21 -2.77 4.12 17.48
N ALA A 22 -3.62 4.14 16.45
CA ALA A 22 -4.99 4.61 16.57
C ALA A 22 -5.79 3.74 17.56
N GLU A 23 -5.66 2.41 17.46
CA GLU A 23 -6.30 1.48 18.40
C GLU A 23 -5.79 1.64 19.84
N ALA A 24 -4.49 1.89 20.03
CA ALA A 24 -3.91 2.15 21.35
C ALA A 24 -4.38 3.49 21.96
N GLN A 25 -4.81 4.44 21.12
CA GLN A 25 -5.36 5.73 21.58
C GLN A 25 -6.83 5.62 21.99
N GLU A 26 -7.62 4.83 21.24
CA GLU A 26 -9.04 4.64 21.50
C GLU A 26 -9.40 3.16 21.27
N ALA A 27 -9.51 2.41 22.37
CA ALA A 27 -9.77 0.97 22.32
C ALA A 27 -11.14 0.66 21.69
N GLY A 28 -11.16 -0.31 20.77
CA GLY A 28 -12.33 -0.72 20.00
C GLY A 28 -12.53 0.07 18.70
N THR A 29 -11.58 0.89 18.29
CA THR A 29 -11.65 1.67 17.03
C THR A 29 -11.38 0.79 15.82
N ILE A 30 -10.48 -0.19 15.96
CA ILE A 30 -10.02 -1.10 14.92
C ILE A 30 -10.11 -2.52 15.45
N SER A 31 -10.69 -3.42 14.66
CA SER A 31 -10.79 -4.82 15.02
C SER A 31 -9.40 -5.47 15.09
N GLU A 32 -9.13 -6.23 16.17
CA GLU A 32 -7.88 -6.98 16.34
C GLU A 32 -7.59 -7.92 15.16
N ASP A 33 -8.64 -8.47 14.54
CA ASP A 33 -8.55 -9.32 13.36
C ASP A 33 -7.88 -8.59 12.17
N ILE A 34 -8.24 -7.33 11.92
CA ILE A 34 -7.62 -6.52 10.87
C ILE A 34 -6.13 -6.31 11.15
N LEU A 35 -5.78 -6.00 12.40
CA LEU A 35 -4.38 -5.80 12.80
C LEU A 35 -3.56 -7.09 12.64
N HIS A 36 -4.14 -8.25 12.94
CA HIS A 36 -3.52 -9.55 12.68
C HIS A 36 -3.38 -9.84 11.19
N GLN A 37 -4.40 -9.54 10.37
CA GLN A 37 -4.32 -9.72 8.92
C GLN A 37 -3.23 -8.85 8.29
N PHE A 38 -3.08 -7.58 8.71
CA PHE A 38 -1.95 -6.74 8.28
C PHE A 38 -0.60 -7.34 8.66
N SER A 39 -0.46 -7.81 9.89
CA SER A 39 0.78 -8.43 10.37
C SER A 39 1.13 -9.67 9.54
N SER A 40 0.15 -10.54 9.30
CA SER A 40 0.32 -11.73 8.47
C SER A 40 0.69 -11.36 7.04
N LEU A 41 0.06 -10.34 6.46
CA LEU A 41 0.36 -9.88 5.11
C LEU A 41 1.80 -9.35 4.96
N ILE A 42 2.29 -8.62 5.96
CA ILE A 42 3.70 -8.15 6.02
C ILE A 42 4.65 -9.35 6.03
N ASP A 43 4.38 -10.37 6.85
CA ASP A 43 5.18 -11.59 6.91
C ASP A 43 5.15 -12.34 5.56
N GLN A 44 3.97 -12.50 4.96
CA GLN A 44 3.81 -13.16 3.66
C GLN A 44 4.58 -12.45 2.54
N LEU A 45 4.51 -11.11 2.48
CA LEU A 45 5.27 -10.32 1.50
C LEU A 45 6.78 -10.41 1.74
N THR A 46 7.21 -10.40 2.99
CA THR A 46 8.62 -10.54 3.38
C THR A 46 9.18 -11.91 2.98
N GLU A 47 8.36 -12.95 3.15
CA GLU A 47 8.69 -14.32 2.75
C GLU A 47 8.51 -14.59 1.24
N HIS A 48 8.12 -13.58 0.44
CA HIS A 48 7.86 -13.71 -0.99
C HIS A 48 6.81 -14.77 -1.35
N ARG A 49 5.78 -14.93 -0.52
CA ARG A 49 4.70 -15.88 -0.80
C ARG A 49 3.81 -15.38 -1.93
N ASP A 50 3.47 -16.25 -2.86
CA ASP A 50 2.55 -15.93 -3.97
C ASP A 50 1.15 -15.51 -3.44
N THR A 51 0.72 -16.08 -2.31
CA THR A 51 -0.56 -15.77 -1.66
C THR A 51 -0.65 -14.36 -1.11
N ALA A 52 0.47 -13.65 -0.98
CA ALA A 52 0.51 -12.32 -0.37
C ALA A 52 -0.29 -11.30 -1.19
N TYR A 53 -0.26 -11.40 -2.53
CA TYR A 53 -1.01 -10.48 -3.39
C TYR A 53 -2.53 -10.68 -3.25
N GLU A 54 -2.99 -11.93 -3.25
CA GLU A 54 -4.41 -12.29 -3.05
C GLU A 54 -4.88 -11.87 -1.65
N SER A 55 -4.10 -12.21 -0.61
CA SER A 55 -4.41 -11.83 0.78
C SER A 55 -4.48 -10.31 0.96
N GLY A 56 -3.63 -9.55 0.27
CA GLY A 56 -3.67 -8.10 0.31
C GLY A 56 -4.88 -7.49 -0.39
N GLN A 57 -5.28 -8.03 -1.53
CA GLN A 57 -6.51 -7.62 -2.21
C GLN A 57 -7.74 -7.89 -1.35
N ASP A 58 -7.84 -9.08 -0.77
CA ASP A 58 -8.94 -9.47 0.11
C ASP A 58 -9.01 -8.57 1.36
N LEU A 59 -7.87 -8.30 2.00
CA LEU A 59 -7.80 -7.41 3.16
C LEU A 59 -8.27 -5.99 2.81
N LEU A 60 -7.79 -5.42 1.70
CA LEU A 60 -8.19 -4.07 1.30
C LEU A 60 -9.66 -4.01 0.85
N ALA A 61 -10.17 -5.04 0.19
CA ALA A 61 -11.58 -5.15 -0.18
C ALA A 61 -12.49 -5.28 1.06
N LEU A 62 -12.08 -6.09 2.04
CA LEU A 62 -12.75 -6.22 3.34
C LEU A 62 -12.80 -4.87 4.05
N ILE A 63 -11.68 -4.14 4.08
CA ILE A 63 -11.61 -2.82 4.70
C ILE A 63 -12.51 -1.83 3.97
N GLY A 64 -12.47 -1.76 2.64
CA GLY A 64 -13.33 -0.84 1.89
C GLY A 64 -14.82 -1.11 2.09
N THR A 65 -15.21 -2.38 2.29
CA THR A 65 -16.61 -2.78 2.46
C THR A 65 -17.10 -2.63 3.90
N HIS A 66 -16.32 -3.08 4.88
CA HIS A 66 -16.75 -3.19 6.27
C HIS A 66 -16.17 -2.09 7.18
N HIS A 67 -15.03 -1.52 6.80
CA HIS A 67 -14.31 -0.52 7.58
C HIS A 67 -13.86 0.68 6.71
N PRO A 68 -14.77 1.31 5.92
CA PRO A 68 -14.40 2.38 4.99
C PRO A 68 -13.72 3.58 5.68
N GLN A 69 -13.93 3.76 6.98
CA GLN A 69 -13.23 4.76 7.80
C GLN A 69 -11.71 4.57 7.86
N LEU A 70 -11.19 3.36 7.58
CA LEU A 70 -9.75 3.06 7.58
C LEU A 70 -9.11 3.34 6.22
N ILE A 71 -9.88 3.44 5.13
CA ILE A 71 -9.36 3.72 3.78
C ILE A 71 -8.48 4.98 3.73
N PRO A 72 -8.83 6.12 4.36
CA PRO A 72 -7.97 7.30 4.37
C PRO A 72 -6.67 7.15 5.19
N VAL A 73 -6.61 6.15 6.09
CA VAL A 73 -5.43 5.88 6.93
C VAL A 73 -4.40 5.04 6.17
N ILE A 74 -4.88 4.19 5.25
CA ILE A 74 -4.05 3.31 4.43
C ILE A 74 -3.40 4.11 3.31
N ASP A 75 -2.12 3.81 3.02
CA ASP A 75 -1.42 4.48 1.94
C ASP A 75 -1.99 4.15 0.55
N ARG A 76 -2.18 5.18 -0.28
CA ARG A 76 -2.75 5.03 -1.64
C ARG A 76 -1.91 4.13 -2.53
N GLY A 77 -0.59 4.10 -2.33
CA GLY A 77 0.32 3.23 -3.05
C GLY A 77 0.04 1.74 -2.84
N LEU A 78 -0.58 1.35 -1.72
CA LEU A 78 -0.93 -0.06 -1.47
C LEU A 78 -2.05 -0.53 -2.40
N PHE A 79 -3.06 0.30 -2.66
CA PHE A 79 -4.13 -0.04 -3.60
C PHE A 79 -3.61 -0.24 -5.02
N TRP A 80 -2.64 0.59 -5.42
CA TRP A 80 -1.92 0.43 -6.69
C TRP A 80 -1.07 -0.86 -6.69
N PHE A 81 -0.34 -1.13 -5.61
CA PHE A 81 0.57 -2.27 -5.53
C PHE A 81 -0.15 -3.62 -5.62
N PHE A 82 -1.25 -3.79 -4.89
CA PHE A 82 -2.05 -5.00 -4.93
C PHE A 82 -2.88 -5.10 -6.21
N GLY A 83 -3.30 -3.96 -6.77
CA GLY A 83 -4.01 -3.89 -8.03
C GLY A 83 -5.38 -4.59 -8.00
N GLY A 84 -5.87 -5.00 -9.18
CA GLY A 84 -7.17 -5.66 -9.31
C GLY A 84 -8.31 -4.78 -8.82
N GLU A 85 -9.16 -5.32 -7.95
CA GLU A 85 -10.29 -4.59 -7.36
C GLU A 85 -9.85 -3.44 -6.45
N CYS A 86 -8.59 -3.42 -5.99
CA CYS A 86 -8.10 -2.31 -5.18
C CYS A 86 -7.99 -1.00 -5.99
N LEU A 87 -7.87 -1.08 -7.31
CA LEU A 87 -7.73 0.10 -8.17
C LEU A 87 -9.00 0.96 -8.16
N HIS A 88 -10.17 0.40 -7.84
CA HIS A 88 -11.43 1.16 -7.73
C HIS A 88 -11.41 2.18 -6.59
N TYR A 89 -10.48 2.07 -5.63
CA TYR A 89 -10.30 3.04 -4.55
C TYR A 89 -9.40 4.21 -4.94
N LEU A 90 -8.81 4.20 -6.14
CA LEU A 90 -7.99 5.27 -6.68
C LEU A 90 -8.80 6.10 -7.67
N THR A 91 -8.56 7.40 -7.66
CA THR A 91 -9.05 8.30 -8.70
C THR A 91 -8.25 8.15 -9.98
N ASP A 92 -8.82 8.56 -11.12
CA ASP A 92 -8.11 8.54 -12.41
C ASP A 92 -6.78 9.32 -12.34
N GLU A 93 -6.76 10.46 -11.64
CA GLU A 93 -5.53 11.26 -11.46
C GLU A 93 -4.47 10.50 -10.64
N GLU A 94 -4.88 9.77 -9.59
CA GLU A 94 -3.96 8.92 -8.83
C GLU A 94 -3.43 7.77 -9.68
N ILE A 95 -4.28 7.14 -10.49
CA ILE A 95 -3.90 6.08 -11.42
C ILE A 95 -2.86 6.60 -12.43
N GLU A 96 -3.10 7.74 -13.07
CA GLU A 96 -2.14 8.35 -14.00
C GLU A 96 -0.79 8.65 -13.31
N ARG A 97 -0.83 9.20 -12.09
CA ARG A 97 0.37 9.48 -11.28
C ARG A 97 1.17 8.22 -10.97
N PHE A 98 0.52 7.15 -10.53
CA PHE A 98 1.20 5.89 -10.25
C PHE A 98 1.71 5.21 -11.53
N GLN A 99 0.97 5.31 -12.63
CA GLN A 99 1.40 4.81 -13.93
C GLN A 99 2.67 5.52 -14.41
N HIS A 100 2.72 6.85 -14.34
CA HIS A 100 3.94 7.61 -14.64
C HIS A 100 5.12 7.23 -13.75
N MET A 101 4.88 6.95 -12.48
CA MET A 101 5.92 6.51 -11.55
C MET A 101 6.48 5.13 -11.92
N GLU A 102 5.62 4.19 -12.32
CA GLU A 102 6.03 2.86 -12.78
C GLU A 102 6.74 2.91 -14.14
N ASP A 103 6.28 3.74 -15.07
CA ASP A 103 6.93 3.93 -16.36
C ASP A 103 8.36 4.49 -16.20
N ALA A 104 8.52 5.48 -15.30
CA ALA A 104 9.85 5.99 -14.94
C ALA A 104 10.72 4.89 -14.31
N ALA A 105 10.17 4.10 -13.39
CA ALA A 105 10.89 3.00 -12.76
C ALA A 105 11.38 1.97 -13.80
N ALA A 106 10.52 1.59 -14.75
CA ALA A 106 10.85 0.66 -15.82
C ALA A 106 11.95 1.22 -16.75
N GLN A 107 11.94 2.52 -17.03
CA GLN A 107 12.98 3.17 -17.82
C GLN A 107 14.35 3.11 -17.10
N HIS A 108 14.40 3.46 -15.82
CA HIS A 108 15.64 3.36 -15.03
C HIS A 108 16.12 1.90 -14.94
N GLU A 109 15.22 0.93 -14.74
CA GLU A 109 15.57 -0.50 -14.72
C GLU A 109 16.16 -0.95 -16.07
N ALA A 110 15.60 -0.49 -17.20
CA ALA A 110 16.13 -0.78 -18.54
C ALA A 110 17.51 -0.16 -18.78
N GLU A 111 17.80 0.98 -18.16
CA GLU A 111 19.10 1.66 -18.20
C GLU A 111 20.10 1.08 -17.17
N GLY A 112 19.65 0.16 -16.31
CA GLY A 112 20.46 -0.44 -15.24
C GLY A 112 20.69 0.49 -14.05
N GLU A 113 19.87 1.54 -13.92
CA GLU A 113 19.90 2.48 -12.80
C GLU A 113 18.93 2.07 -11.69
N GLU A 114 19.28 2.40 -10.44
CA GLU A 114 18.37 2.21 -9.32
C GLU A 114 17.31 3.31 -9.26
N TYR A 115 16.04 2.93 -9.18
CA TYR A 115 14.93 3.86 -9.02
C TYR A 115 14.52 4.02 -7.54
N ASP A 116 14.47 5.26 -7.05
CA ASP A 116 14.01 5.60 -5.70
C ASP A 116 12.51 5.93 -5.68
N TYR A 117 11.70 4.91 -5.44
CA TYR A 117 10.24 5.02 -5.27
C TYR A 117 9.83 5.99 -4.15
N ARG A 118 10.64 6.11 -3.09
CA ARG A 118 10.32 7.00 -1.95
C ARG A 118 10.56 8.46 -2.31
N ALA A 119 11.51 8.75 -3.18
CA ALA A 119 11.68 10.08 -3.76
C ALA A 119 10.58 10.42 -4.77
N ALA A 120 10.23 9.48 -5.65
CA ALA A 120 9.20 9.67 -6.66
C ALA A 120 7.81 9.93 -6.05
N SER A 121 7.41 9.12 -5.07
CA SER A 121 6.12 9.24 -4.40
C SER A 121 5.89 10.58 -3.68
N ARG A 122 6.94 11.25 -3.19
CA ARG A 122 6.83 12.59 -2.59
C ARG A 122 6.32 13.63 -3.61
N SER A 123 6.70 13.48 -4.87
CA SER A 123 6.26 14.36 -5.95
C SER A 123 4.79 14.13 -6.33
N LEU A 124 4.24 12.94 -6.04
CA LEU A 124 2.84 12.59 -6.29
C LEU A 124 1.87 13.18 -5.26
N HIS A 125 2.37 13.51 -4.06
CA HIS A 125 1.56 13.98 -2.91
C HIS A 125 1.43 15.51 -2.83
N VAL A 126 1.87 16.25 -3.87
CA VAL A 126 2.00 17.72 -3.86
C VAL A 126 0.66 18.47 -3.96
N ASP A 127 -0.43 17.83 -4.38
CA ASP A 127 -1.76 18.47 -4.50
C ASP A 127 -2.68 18.16 -3.32
N ARG A 128 -2.25 18.45 -2.10
CA ARG A 128 -3.16 18.57 -0.95
C ARG A 128 -3.13 20.02 -0.45
N HIS A 129 -3.76 20.90 -1.24
CA HIS A 129 -3.90 22.31 -0.92
C HIS A 129 -5.31 22.68 -0.45
#